data_AF-A0A554XML9-F1
#
_entry.id   AF-A0A554XML9-F1
#
_cell.length_a   1.000
_cell.length_b   1.000
_cell.length_c   1.000
_cell.angle_alpha   90.00
_cell.angle_beta   90.00
_cell.angle_gamma   90.00
#
_symmetry.space_group_name_H-M   'P 1'
#
loop_
_entity.id
_entity.type
_entity.pdbx_description
1 polymer ?
#
loop_
_entity_poly.entity_id
_entity_poly.type
_entity_poly.pdbx_seq_one_letter_code
_entity_poly.pdbx_strand_id
1 'polypeptide(L)'
;MPTLNWIGKDAVVKHHKEVPFRLLELVPELSYGEADSGNLIVQGDNLHALKALLPRYAGQVKCIYIDPPYNTGNEGWVYNDNVNSPEIRRWLGEVVGKEGETLDRHDRWLCMMYPRLVLLRQFLREDGAIFVSIDDNEMASLRLLMDEIFGVRNFVATVLWQKVFAPKNSARHLSEDHDYIVVYAANADRWRPNLIPRAEEATARYKNPDNDPRGPWTSGDLQARNFYSEGTYPVTCPSGRIIAGPGKGMYWRISKEKFAELDRDGRIWWGPDGNNMPRLKRFLSEVKDGIVPQTLWLHKDVGHTQEAKKELLELVEFESSDDVFITPKPTCRVPDDWLIGSRRGLLLAREVMLELKRCI
;
A
#
# COMPACT_ATOMS: atom_id res chain seq x y z
N MET A 1 -15.80 -17.53 9.63
CA MET A 1 -14.49 -16.98 9.21
C MET A 1 -13.44 -17.81 9.92
N PRO A 2 -12.40 -18.33 9.24
CA PRO A 2 -11.30 -19.01 9.91
C PRO A 2 -10.66 -18.07 10.95
N THR A 3 -10.23 -18.61 12.08
CA THR A 3 -9.64 -17.85 13.19
C THR A 3 -8.20 -18.32 13.42
N LEU A 4 -7.28 -17.37 13.60
CA LEU A 4 -5.92 -17.66 14.06
C LEU A 4 -5.91 -17.80 15.58
N ASN A 5 -5.32 -18.88 16.10
CA ASN A 5 -5.14 -19.09 17.54
C ASN A 5 -3.65 -19.24 17.87
N TRP A 6 -3.23 -18.69 19.01
CA TRP A 6 -1.82 -18.62 19.43
C TRP A 6 -1.74 -18.44 20.96
N ILE A 7 -0.57 -18.70 21.55
CA ILE A 7 -0.38 -18.60 23.01
C ILE A 7 -0.45 -17.13 23.44
N GLY A 8 -1.19 -16.83 24.50
CA GLY A 8 -1.32 -15.46 25.03
C GLY A 8 -2.39 -14.61 24.34
N LYS A 9 -3.08 -15.11 23.30
CA LYS A 9 -4.18 -14.41 22.61
C LYS A 9 -5.22 -13.83 23.59
N ASP A 10 -5.76 -14.69 24.45
CA ASP A 10 -6.83 -14.30 25.39
C ASP A 10 -6.39 -13.19 26.36
N ALA A 11 -5.08 -13.13 26.67
CA ALA A 11 -4.51 -12.10 27.53
C ALA A 11 -4.38 -10.75 26.80
N VAL A 12 -4.01 -10.74 25.51
CA VAL A 12 -3.74 -9.49 24.77
C VAL A 12 -4.96 -8.85 24.13
N VAL A 13 -6.00 -9.63 23.83
CA VAL A 13 -7.20 -9.16 23.11
C VAL A 13 -7.85 -7.96 23.81
N LYS A 14 -7.86 -7.97 25.15
CA LYS A 14 -8.42 -6.87 25.97
C LYS A 14 -7.36 -5.96 26.56
N HIS A 15 -6.07 -6.28 26.43
CA HIS A 15 -5.00 -5.57 27.11
C HIS A 15 -4.96 -4.08 26.76
N HIS A 16 -5.27 -3.71 25.51
CA HIS A 16 -5.39 -2.30 25.09
C HIS A 16 -6.36 -1.45 25.95
N LYS A 17 -7.29 -2.07 26.68
CA LYS A 17 -8.19 -1.40 27.64
C LYS A 17 -7.56 -1.17 29.01
N GLU A 18 -6.62 -2.02 29.39
CA GLU A 18 -5.91 -2.00 30.67
C GLU A 18 -4.67 -1.10 30.64
N VAL A 19 -4.14 -0.80 29.46
CA VAL A 19 -3.03 0.15 29.29
C VAL A 19 -3.42 1.50 29.92
N PRO A 20 -2.65 2.00 30.91
CA PRO A 20 -2.97 3.25 31.57
C PRO A 20 -2.76 4.43 30.63
N PHE A 21 -3.60 5.45 30.77
CA PHE A 21 -3.38 6.74 30.15
C PHE A 21 -2.15 7.40 30.78
N ARG A 22 -1.24 7.90 29.93
CA ARG A 22 -0.12 8.75 30.33
C ARG A 22 -0.36 10.16 29.80
N LEU A 23 0.09 11.16 30.56
CA LEU A 23 0.10 12.54 30.08
C LEU A 23 1.29 12.73 29.15
N LEU A 24 1.09 13.53 28.10
CA LEU A 24 2.18 13.97 27.23
C LEU A 24 2.90 15.13 27.90
N GLU A 25 4.21 14.98 28.09
CA GLU A 25 5.07 16.03 28.63
C GLU A 25 5.83 16.67 27.47
N LEU A 26 5.66 17.98 27.30
CA LEU A 26 6.42 18.74 26.32
C LEU A 26 7.87 18.84 26.81
N VAL A 27 8.81 18.62 25.90
CA VAL A 27 10.25 18.82 26.11
C VAL A 27 10.68 20.03 25.25
N PRO A 28 10.62 21.27 25.78
CA PRO A 28 10.83 22.49 25.00
C PRO A 28 12.19 22.53 24.29
N GLU A 29 13.23 21.98 24.92
CA GLU A 29 14.59 21.93 24.40
C GLU A 29 14.77 21.05 23.16
N LEU A 30 13.86 20.09 22.94
CA LEU A 30 13.83 19.23 21.75
C LEU A 30 12.79 19.68 20.72
N SER A 31 12.07 20.76 20.99
CA SER A 31 11.03 21.27 20.11
C SER A 31 11.63 22.12 18.99
N TYR A 32 11.23 21.87 17.75
CA TYR A 32 11.77 22.56 16.57
C TYR A 32 10.66 22.94 15.59
N GLY A 33 10.80 24.10 14.94
CA GLY A 33 9.82 24.63 13.99
C GLY A 33 8.74 25.51 14.65
N GLU A 34 7.69 25.83 13.89
CA GLU A 34 6.56 26.63 14.37
C GLU A 34 5.69 25.82 15.34
N ALA A 35 5.33 26.41 16.49
CA ALA A 35 4.61 25.75 17.57
C ALA A 35 3.21 25.25 17.18
N ASP A 36 2.62 25.85 16.15
CA ASP A 36 1.30 25.52 15.59
C ASP A 36 1.39 24.72 14.27
N SER A 37 2.57 24.20 13.93
CA SER A 37 2.78 23.41 12.71
C SER A 37 1.94 22.12 12.65
N GLY A 38 1.30 21.71 13.75
CA GLY A 38 0.48 20.50 13.83
C GLY A 38 1.29 19.20 13.88
N ASN A 39 2.63 19.27 13.79
CA ASN A 39 3.50 18.10 13.84
C ASN A 39 3.85 17.71 15.29
N LEU A 40 4.01 16.41 15.54
CA LEU A 40 4.35 15.88 16.85
C LEU A 40 5.30 14.69 16.73
N ILE A 41 6.34 14.66 17.58
CA ILE A 41 7.17 13.48 17.83
C ILE A 41 6.93 13.07 19.28
N VAL A 42 6.59 11.80 19.51
CA VAL A 42 6.37 11.26 20.86
C VAL A 42 7.40 10.18 21.14
N GLN A 43 8.18 10.36 22.21
CA GLN A 43 9.12 9.37 22.69
C GLN A 43 8.49 8.49 23.77
N GLY A 44 8.63 7.17 23.64
CA GLY A 44 8.18 6.20 24.62
C GLY A 44 7.64 4.93 23.96
N ASP A 45 7.30 3.92 24.77
CA ASP A 45 6.64 2.74 24.23
C ASP A 45 5.36 3.14 23.49
N ASN A 46 5.25 2.65 22.27
CA ASN A 46 4.22 3.08 21.33
C ASN A 46 2.81 2.66 21.78
N LEU A 47 2.64 1.61 22.60
CA LEU A 47 1.34 1.20 23.10
C LEU A 47 0.83 2.24 24.11
N HIS A 48 1.71 2.72 24.99
CA HIS A 48 1.41 3.85 25.88
C HIS A 48 1.23 5.17 25.13
N ALA A 49 2.07 5.47 24.13
CA ALA A 49 1.96 6.69 23.33
C ALA A 49 0.63 6.74 22.56
N LEU A 50 0.24 5.63 21.91
CA LEU A 50 -1.07 5.48 21.27
C LEU A 50 -2.20 5.67 22.27
N LYS A 51 -2.08 5.11 23.48
CA LYS A 51 -3.12 5.29 24.51
C LYS A 51 -3.25 6.76 24.94
N ALA A 52 -2.14 7.47 25.10
CA ALA A 52 -2.11 8.88 25.46
C ALA A 52 -2.69 9.79 24.36
N LEU A 53 -2.45 9.46 23.09
CA LEU A 53 -2.92 10.24 21.93
C LEU A 53 -4.39 9.98 21.58
N LEU A 54 -4.93 8.84 22.00
CA LEU A 54 -6.27 8.38 21.62
C LEU A 54 -7.38 9.43 21.89
N PRO A 55 -7.44 10.11 23.05
CA PRO A 55 -8.50 11.10 23.33
C PRO A 55 -8.49 12.28 22.35
N ARG A 56 -7.34 12.60 21.75
CA ARG A 56 -7.18 13.75 20.86
C ARG A 56 -7.37 13.40 19.38
N TYR A 57 -6.94 12.20 18.95
CA TYR A 57 -6.82 11.87 17.52
C TYR A 57 -7.68 10.68 17.07
N ALA A 58 -8.48 10.07 17.95
CA ALA A 58 -9.41 9.01 17.56
C ALA A 58 -10.31 9.45 16.39
N GLY A 59 -10.44 8.59 15.38
CA GLY A 59 -11.26 8.81 14.19
C GLY A 59 -10.80 9.93 13.26
N GLN A 60 -9.61 10.49 13.44
CA GLN A 60 -9.14 11.66 12.67
C GLN A 60 -8.01 11.33 11.69
N VAL A 61 -7.28 10.24 11.91
CA VAL A 61 -6.07 9.92 11.14
C VAL A 61 -6.43 9.40 9.74
N LYS A 62 -5.92 10.07 8.71
CA LYS A 62 -6.16 9.70 7.30
C LYS A 62 -5.25 8.56 6.83
N CYS A 63 -4.01 8.54 7.26
CA CYS A 63 -3.01 7.58 6.82
C CYS A 63 -2.17 7.14 8.01
N ILE A 64 -2.00 5.84 8.17
CA ILE A 64 -1.06 5.26 9.13
C ILE A 64 -0.06 4.45 8.33
N TYR A 65 1.22 4.68 8.56
CA TYR A 65 2.29 3.82 8.05
C TYR A 65 3.08 3.28 9.24
N ILE A 66 3.26 1.96 9.28
CA ILE A 66 4.09 1.31 10.28
C ILE A 66 5.04 0.30 9.63
N ASP A 67 6.22 0.19 10.22
CA ASP A 67 7.26 -0.77 9.84
C ASP A 67 7.65 -1.55 11.11
N PRO A 68 6.83 -2.52 11.55
CA PRO A 68 7.13 -3.30 12.75
C PRO A 68 8.43 -4.12 12.61
N PRO A 69 8.96 -4.69 13.70
CA PRO A 69 9.97 -5.75 13.64
C PRO A 69 9.50 -6.88 12.72
N TYR A 70 10.36 -7.37 11.84
CA TYR A 70 10.00 -8.42 10.87
C TYR A 70 10.10 -9.81 11.50
N ASN A 71 10.61 -9.90 12.73
CA ASN A 71 10.74 -11.13 13.48
C ASN A 71 11.69 -12.15 12.82
N THR A 72 12.74 -11.67 12.16
CA THR A 72 13.73 -12.51 11.46
C THR A 72 14.57 -13.39 12.40
N GLY A 73 14.49 -13.15 13.72
CA GLY A 73 15.32 -13.80 14.74
C GLY A 73 16.76 -13.27 14.83
N ASN A 74 17.13 -12.27 14.03
CA ASN A 74 18.44 -11.61 14.09
C ASN A 74 18.39 -10.20 14.71
N GLU A 75 17.20 -9.71 15.01
CA GLU A 75 16.96 -8.32 15.42
C GLU A 75 17.21 -8.08 16.91
N GLY A 76 17.41 -9.15 17.71
CA GLY A 76 17.65 -9.05 19.15
C GLY A 76 16.49 -8.43 19.93
N TRP A 77 15.29 -8.38 19.35
CA TRP A 77 14.14 -7.75 19.98
C TRP A 77 13.57 -8.64 21.10
N VAL A 78 12.97 -8.01 22.11
CA VAL A 78 12.43 -8.62 23.33
C VAL A 78 10.97 -8.23 23.48
N TYR A 79 10.10 -9.18 23.82
CA TYR A 79 8.74 -8.89 24.21
C TYR A 79 8.71 -8.25 25.60
N ASN A 80 8.14 -7.04 25.71
CA ASN A 80 8.20 -6.24 26.94
C ASN A 80 6.84 -5.70 27.41
N ASP A 81 5.71 -6.10 26.79
CA ASP A 81 4.40 -5.66 27.27
C ASP A 81 4.11 -6.32 28.63
N ASN A 82 3.81 -5.52 29.65
CA ASN A 82 3.56 -5.99 31.01
C ASN A 82 2.12 -6.53 31.17
N VAL A 83 1.78 -7.54 30.38
CA VAL A 83 0.47 -8.21 30.44
C VAL A 83 0.43 -9.15 31.63
N ASN A 84 -0.65 -9.07 32.42
CA ASN A 84 -0.84 -9.92 33.58
C ASN A 84 -1.31 -11.34 33.19
N SER A 85 -0.42 -12.12 32.57
CA SER A 85 -0.64 -13.52 32.18
C SER A 85 0.56 -14.40 32.59
N PRO A 86 0.34 -15.61 33.14
CA PRO A 86 1.42 -16.54 33.46
C PRO A 86 2.28 -16.94 32.26
N GLU A 87 1.69 -17.06 31.08
CA GLU A 87 2.38 -17.38 29.83
C GLU A 87 3.29 -16.22 29.41
N ILE A 88 2.74 -15.00 29.39
CA ILE A 88 3.47 -13.81 28.96
C ILE A 88 4.59 -13.43 29.92
N ARG A 89 4.38 -13.60 31.23
CA ARG A 89 5.42 -13.33 32.24
C ARG A 89 6.68 -14.16 32.06
N ARG A 90 6.58 -15.35 31.46
CA ARG A 90 7.76 -16.20 31.18
C ARG A 90 8.63 -15.60 30.08
N TRP A 91 8.06 -14.77 29.20
CA TRP A 91 8.77 -14.18 28.06
C TRP A 91 9.50 -12.87 28.41
N LEU A 92 9.15 -12.25 29.54
CA LEU A 92 9.67 -10.94 29.91
C LEU A 92 11.19 -11.00 30.16
N GLY A 93 11.93 -10.18 29.41
CA GLY A 93 13.39 -10.12 29.49
C GLY A 93 14.12 -11.16 28.64
N GLU A 94 13.41 -12.02 27.91
CA GLU A 94 14.01 -13.00 27.02
C GLU A 94 14.03 -12.52 25.56
N VAL A 95 15.22 -12.56 24.95
CA VAL A 95 15.40 -12.26 23.52
C VAL A 95 14.70 -13.31 22.68
N VAL A 96 13.99 -12.86 21.66
CA VAL A 96 13.35 -13.76 20.69
C VAL A 96 14.42 -14.38 19.80
N GLY A 97 14.62 -15.70 19.97
CA GLY A 97 15.60 -16.48 19.21
C GLY A 97 15.20 -16.72 17.76
N LYS A 98 16.07 -17.40 17.02
CA LYS A 98 15.80 -17.85 15.65
C LYS A 98 14.81 -19.00 15.60
N GLU A 99 14.30 -19.28 14.40
CA GLU A 99 13.46 -20.45 14.15
C GLU A 99 14.15 -21.74 14.63
N GLY A 100 13.45 -22.51 15.46
CA GLY A 100 13.98 -23.74 16.08
C GLY A 100 14.74 -23.53 17.40
N GLU A 101 15.04 -22.28 17.80
CA GLU A 101 15.57 -21.96 19.13
C GLU A 101 14.45 -21.76 20.15
N THR A 102 13.36 -21.10 19.75
CA THR A 102 12.13 -21.01 20.55
C THR A 102 10.89 -21.29 19.69
N LEU A 103 9.86 -21.92 20.29
CA LEU A 103 8.62 -22.30 19.59
C LEU A 103 7.52 -21.23 19.69
N ASP A 104 7.78 -20.16 20.45
CA ASP A 104 6.84 -19.10 20.82
C ASP A 104 7.14 -17.76 20.12
N ARG A 105 8.07 -17.75 19.15
CA ARG A 105 8.50 -16.57 18.41
C ARG A 105 7.34 -15.82 17.75
N HIS A 106 6.46 -16.56 17.08
CA HIS A 106 5.28 -15.98 16.43
C HIS A 106 4.20 -15.58 17.45
N ASP A 107 4.04 -16.34 18.53
CA ASP A 107 3.11 -16.01 19.62
C ASP A 107 3.46 -14.66 20.26
N ARG A 108 4.74 -14.43 20.56
CA ARG A 108 5.27 -13.18 21.13
C ARG A 108 5.02 -11.99 20.19
N TRP A 109 5.30 -12.14 18.90
CA TRP A 109 5.09 -11.09 17.91
C TRP A 109 3.60 -10.73 17.75
N LEU A 110 2.74 -11.74 17.65
CA LEU A 110 1.28 -11.56 17.60
C LEU A 110 0.77 -10.87 18.87
N CYS A 111 1.28 -11.27 20.05
CA CYS A 111 0.93 -10.63 21.31
C CYS A 111 1.33 -9.15 21.36
N MET A 112 2.46 -8.79 20.77
CA MET A 112 2.93 -7.41 20.71
C MET A 112 2.08 -6.60 19.72
N MET A 113 1.80 -7.14 18.54
CA MET A 113 1.09 -6.43 17.48
C MET A 113 -0.40 -6.23 17.76
N TYR A 114 -1.07 -7.21 18.40
CA TYR A 114 -2.52 -7.18 18.60
C TYR A 114 -3.02 -5.88 19.26
N PRO A 115 -2.59 -5.50 20.48
CA PRO A 115 -3.13 -4.33 21.16
C PRO A 115 -2.80 -3.03 20.40
N ARG A 116 -1.64 -2.97 19.74
CA ARG A 116 -1.20 -1.81 18.93
C ARG A 116 -2.10 -1.61 17.72
N LEU A 117 -2.37 -2.68 16.95
CA LEU A 117 -3.26 -2.63 15.80
C LEU A 117 -4.71 -2.30 16.18
N VAL A 118 -5.20 -2.80 17.31
CA VAL A 118 -6.53 -2.44 17.84
C VAL A 118 -6.62 -0.95 18.16
N LEU A 119 -5.57 -0.36 18.74
CA LEU A 119 -5.54 1.09 18.96
C LEU A 119 -5.47 1.83 17.62
N LEU A 120 -4.54 1.50 16.72
CA LEU A 120 -4.40 2.14 15.40
C LEU A 120 -5.71 2.13 14.60
N ARG A 121 -6.51 1.05 14.69
CA ARG A 121 -7.84 0.98 14.07
C ARG A 121 -8.80 2.08 14.59
N GLN A 122 -8.68 2.49 15.84
CA GLN A 122 -9.49 3.55 16.45
C GLN A 122 -9.04 4.96 16.04
N PHE A 123 -7.77 5.13 15.66
CA PHE A 123 -7.26 6.40 15.14
C PHE A 123 -7.78 6.71 13.74
N LEU A 124 -7.95 5.69 12.90
CA LEU A 124 -8.33 5.89 11.51
C LEU A 124 -9.71 6.55 11.35
N ARG A 125 -9.75 7.59 10.52
CA ARG A 125 -10.98 8.16 9.95
C ARG A 125 -11.66 7.13 9.04
N GLU A 126 -12.95 7.28 8.78
CA GLU A 126 -13.71 6.30 7.97
C GLU A 126 -13.15 6.09 6.55
N ASP A 127 -12.61 7.13 5.91
CA ASP A 127 -11.93 7.06 4.63
C ASP A 127 -10.40 6.98 4.78
N GLY A 128 -9.89 6.60 5.95
CA GLY A 128 -8.47 6.40 6.22
C GLY A 128 -7.98 4.99 5.93
N ALA A 129 -6.66 4.83 5.81
CA ALA A 129 -6.02 3.52 5.61
C ALA A 129 -4.72 3.38 6.39
N ILE A 130 -4.37 2.12 6.68
CA ILE A 130 -3.11 1.71 7.29
C ILE A 130 -2.30 0.89 6.29
N PHE A 131 -0.99 1.14 6.29
CA PHE A 131 0.02 0.48 5.48
C PHE A 131 1.05 -0.14 6.43
N VAL A 132 1.23 -1.46 6.35
CA VAL A 132 2.13 -2.19 7.24
C VAL A 132 3.20 -2.88 6.41
N SER A 133 4.46 -2.47 6.57
CA SER A 133 5.59 -3.17 5.96
C SER A 133 5.88 -4.46 6.69
N ILE A 134 6.15 -5.53 5.94
CA ILE A 134 6.49 -6.84 6.51
C ILE A 134 7.26 -7.67 5.48
N ASP A 135 8.02 -8.67 5.95
CA ASP A 135 8.60 -9.70 5.09
C ASP A 135 7.82 -11.03 5.20
N ASP A 136 8.35 -12.09 4.60
CA ASP A 136 7.74 -13.42 4.58
C ASP A 136 7.55 -14.07 5.97
N ASN A 137 8.30 -13.66 7.00
CA ASN A 137 8.25 -14.31 8.32
C ASN A 137 6.88 -14.16 8.99
N GLU A 138 6.27 -12.97 8.88
CA GLU A 138 5.02 -12.64 9.57
C GLU A 138 3.91 -12.15 8.64
N MET A 139 4.13 -12.11 7.32
CA MET A 139 3.12 -11.67 6.35
C MET A 139 1.78 -12.40 6.52
N ALA A 140 1.82 -13.74 6.64
CA ALA A 140 0.62 -14.54 6.79
C ALA A 140 -0.08 -14.30 8.14
N SER A 141 0.69 -14.27 9.22
CA SER A 141 0.24 -13.99 10.59
C SER A 141 -0.43 -12.62 10.68
N LEU A 142 0.26 -11.58 10.18
CA LEU A 142 -0.24 -10.21 10.10
C LEU A 142 -1.54 -10.14 9.29
N ARG A 143 -1.59 -10.82 8.14
CA ARG A 143 -2.75 -10.78 7.25
C ARG A 143 -4.00 -11.33 7.94
N LEU A 144 -3.88 -12.42 8.70
CA LEU A 144 -4.98 -12.99 9.50
C LEU A 144 -5.33 -12.12 10.72
N LEU A 145 -4.33 -11.55 11.38
CA LEU A 145 -4.52 -10.64 12.51
C LEU A 145 -5.29 -9.37 12.08
N MET A 146 -4.93 -8.79 10.94
CA MET A 146 -5.62 -7.62 10.40
C MET A 146 -7.03 -7.94 9.90
N ASP A 147 -7.28 -9.16 9.39
CA ASP A 147 -8.65 -9.60 9.06
C ASP A 147 -9.56 -9.59 10.30
N GLU A 148 -9.04 -10.03 11.44
CA GLU A 148 -9.77 -10.05 12.70
C GLU A 148 -10.05 -8.63 13.21
N ILE A 149 -9.07 -7.73 13.14
CA ILE A 149 -9.15 -6.37 13.73
C ILE A 149 -9.86 -5.37 12.80
N PHE A 150 -9.52 -5.36 11.51
CA PHE A 150 -10.03 -4.41 10.53
C PHE A 150 -11.24 -4.96 9.76
N GLY A 151 -11.41 -6.28 9.72
CA GLY A 151 -12.44 -6.98 8.96
C GLY A 151 -11.99 -7.31 7.54
N VAL A 152 -12.24 -8.54 7.10
CA VAL A 152 -11.84 -9.06 5.77
C VAL A 152 -12.28 -8.17 4.60
N ARG A 153 -13.47 -7.57 4.68
CA ARG A 153 -14.01 -6.69 3.63
C ARG A 153 -13.24 -5.39 3.47
N ASN A 154 -12.45 -5.01 4.46
CA ASN A 154 -11.67 -3.79 4.48
C ASN A 154 -10.23 -3.98 3.99
N PHE A 155 -9.86 -5.21 3.63
CA PHE A 155 -8.60 -5.47 2.95
C PHE A 155 -8.59 -4.78 1.57
N VAL A 156 -7.55 -3.99 1.30
CA VAL A 156 -7.42 -3.25 0.05
C VAL A 156 -6.53 -4.03 -0.92
N ALA A 157 -5.28 -4.29 -0.52
CA ALA A 157 -4.30 -4.99 -1.33
C ALA A 157 -3.08 -5.42 -0.50
N THR A 158 -2.31 -6.34 -1.07
CA THR A 158 -0.92 -6.56 -0.69
C THR A 158 -0.05 -6.02 -1.80
N VAL A 159 0.82 -5.07 -1.46
CA VAL A 159 1.78 -4.47 -2.38
C VAL A 159 3.12 -5.19 -2.22
N LEU A 160 3.79 -5.48 -3.34
CA LEU A 160 5.16 -5.98 -3.40
C LEU A 160 6.09 -4.80 -3.63
N TRP A 161 6.97 -4.52 -2.68
CA TRP A 161 8.00 -3.49 -2.81
C TRP A 161 9.34 -4.13 -3.13
N GLN A 162 9.89 -3.81 -4.30
CA GLN A 162 11.21 -4.29 -4.72
C GLN A 162 12.33 -3.58 -3.94
N LYS A 163 12.75 -4.20 -2.85
CA LYS A 163 13.74 -3.66 -1.90
C LYS A 163 15.19 -3.83 -2.37
N VAL A 164 15.43 -4.76 -3.29
CA VAL A 164 16.71 -5.03 -3.95
C VAL A 164 16.48 -5.14 -5.45
N PHE A 165 17.29 -4.49 -6.28
CA PHE A 165 17.15 -4.55 -7.73
C PHE A 165 18.11 -5.55 -8.39
N ALA A 166 19.21 -5.89 -7.72
CA ALA A 166 20.24 -6.79 -8.24
C ALA A 166 20.03 -8.22 -7.71
N PRO A 167 20.00 -9.24 -8.60
CA PRO A 167 19.91 -10.64 -8.17
C PRO A 167 21.09 -11.07 -7.28
N LYS A 168 20.79 -11.83 -6.23
CA LYS A 168 21.78 -12.46 -5.35
C LYS A 168 22.21 -13.80 -5.92
N ASN A 169 23.39 -13.84 -6.54
CA ASN A 169 23.95 -15.09 -7.09
C ASN A 169 24.24 -16.17 -6.03
N SER A 170 24.32 -15.78 -4.76
CA SER A 170 24.48 -16.71 -3.62
C SER A 170 23.16 -17.32 -3.13
N ALA A 171 22.01 -16.94 -3.71
CA ALA A 171 20.72 -17.47 -3.28
C ALA A 171 20.62 -18.98 -3.56
N ARG A 172 20.15 -19.75 -2.57
CA ARG A 172 20.01 -21.20 -2.68
C ARG A 172 18.92 -21.63 -3.67
N HIS A 173 17.82 -20.87 -3.73
CA HIS A 173 16.64 -21.20 -4.54
C HIS A 173 16.24 -20.04 -5.45
N LEU A 174 15.75 -18.95 -4.86
CA LEU A 174 15.34 -17.74 -5.55
C LEU A 174 16.01 -16.54 -4.89
N SER A 175 16.41 -15.55 -5.69
CA SER A 175 16.91 -14.29 -5.18
C SER A 175 15.75 -13.44 -4.67
N GLU A 176 15.49 -13.50 -3.37
CA GLU A 176 14.50 -12.64 -2.71
C GLU A 176 14.88 -11.16 -2.82
N ASP A 177 14.02 -10.41 -3.49
CA ASP A 177 14.24 -9.04 -3.92
C ASP A 177 13.13 -8.07 -3.47
N HIS A 178 12.11 -8.56 -2.78
CA HIS A 178 10.97 -7.77 -2.33
C HIS A 178 10.63 -7.97 -0.84
N ASP A 179 9.84 -7.04 -0.32
CA ASP A 179 9.04 -7.16 0.91
C ASP A 179 7.56 -6.89 0.54
N TYR A 180 6.68 -7.07 1.52
CA TYR A 180 5.26 -6.77 1.40
C TYR A 180 4.90 -5.46 2.10
N ILE A 181 3.86 -4.80 1.61
CA ILE A 181 3.13 -3.76 2.31
C ILE A 181 1.65 -4.18 2.31
N VAL A 182 1.13 -4.53 3.48
CA VAL A 182 -0.27 -4.94 3.66
C VAL A 182 -1.12 -3.69 3.89
N VAL A 183 -2.18 -3.53 3.10
CA VAL A 183 -3.03 -2.34 3.12
C VAL A 183 -4.45 -2.67 3.54
N TYR A 184 -4.92 -1.97 4.57
CA TYR A 184 -6.31 -2.01 5.03
C TYR A 184 -6.89 -0.61 5.12
N ALA A 185 -8.15 -0.47 4.73
CA ALA A 185 -8.91 0.75 4.99
C ALA A 185 -9.68 0.63 6.32
N ALA A 186 -10.09 1.76 6.90
CA ALA A 186 -11.13 1.73 7.94
C ALA A 186 -12.49 1.30 7.35
N ASN A 187 -12.77 1.78 6.13
CA ASN A 187 -13.89 1.38 5.28
C ASN A 187 -13.44 1.36 3.80
N ALA A 188 -13.30 0.17 3.22
CA ALA A 188 -12.81 0.01 1.84
C ALA A 188 -13.76 0.59 0.78
N ASP A 189 -15.06 0.66 1.06
CA ASP A 189 -16.03 1.24 0.12
C ASP A 189 -15.86 2.76 0.01
N ARG A 190 -15.29 3.41 1.03
CA ARG A 190 -15.06 4.87 1.07
C ARG A 190 -13.63 5.28 0.74
N TRP A 191 -12.65 4.49 1.15
CA TRP A 191 -11.25 4.82 0.89
C TRP A 191 -10.94 4.79 -0.61
N ARG A 192 -10.17 5.77 -1.09
CA ARG A 192 -9.68 5.85 -2.47
C ARG A 192 -8.21 6.27 -2.45
N PRO A 193 -7.34 5.62 -3.23
CA PRO A 193 -5.98 6.11 -3.44
C PRO A 193 -6.01 7.35 -4.34
N ASN A 194 -4.95 8.14 -4.30
CA ASN A 194 -4.74 9.15 -5.33
C ASN A 194 -4.34 8.49 -6.64
N LEU A 195 -4.56 9.21 -7.73
CA LEU A 195 -4.05 8.82 -9.03
C LEU A 195 -2.61 9.30 -9.17
N ILE A 196 -1.77 8.42 -9.68
CA ILE A 196 -0.38 8.72 -10.01
C ILE A 196 -0.35 9.58 -11.27
N PRO A 197 0.43 10.67 -11.32
CA PRO A 197 0.62 11.44 -12.53
C PRO A 197 1.03 10.54 -13.70
N ARG A 198 0.42 10.75 -14.87
CA ARG A 198 0.76 9.97 -16.05
C ARG A 198 2.13 10.43 -16.58
N ALA A 199 3.04 9.48 -16.77
CA ALA A 199 4.33 9.77 -17.41
C ALA A 199 4.14 10.38 -18.81
N GLU A 200 5.03 11.29 -19.21
CA GLU A 200 4.92 12.00 -20.48
C GLU A 200 4.88 11.04 -21.68
N GLU A 201 5.61 9.92 -21.62
CA GLU A 201 5.63 8.88 -22.65
C GLU A 201 4.28 8.20 -22.83
N ALA A 202 3.48 8.08 -21.76
CA ALA A 202 2.15 7.51 -21.84
C ALA A 202 1.16 8.49 -22.50
N THR A 203 1.37 9.80 -22.33
CA THR A 203 0.62 10.85 -23.02
C THR A 203 1.04 10.97 -24.48
N ALA A 204 2.32 10.78 -24.80
CA ALA A 204 2.86 10.82 -26.17
C ALA A 204 2.26 9.77 -27.12
N ARG A 205 1.61 8.72 -26.57
CA ARG A 205 0.89 7.71 -27.35
C ARG A 205 -0.46 8.20 -27.89
N TYR A 206 -1.00 9.29 -27.34
CA TYR A 206 -2.23 9.91 -27.82
C TYR A 206 -1.90 10.81 -29.01
N LYS A 207 -2.54 10.55 -30.14
CA LYS A 207 -2.34 11.31 -31.38
C LYS A 207 -3.70 11.68 -31.97
N ASN A 208 -3.73 12.66 -32.86
CA ASN A 208 -4.96 13.02 -33.57
C ASN A 208 -4.74 12.96 -35.09
N PRO A 209 -4.50 11.76 -35.66
CA PRO A 209 -4.14 11.62 -37.07
C PRO A 209 -5.29 11.98 -38.03
N ASP A 210 -6.53 12.01 -37.54
CA ASP A 210 -7.75 12.25 -38.30
C ASP A 210 -8.42 13.58 -37.96
N ASN A 211 -7.72 14.47 -37.23
CA ASN A 211 -8.19 15.81 -36.86
C ASN A 211 -9.55 15.81 -36.15
N ASP A 212 -9.81 14.81 -35.30
CA ASP A 212 -11.03 14.73 -34.50
C ASP A 212 -11.13 15.95 -33.55
N PRO A 213 -12.26 16.67 -33.50
CA PRO A 213 -12.41 17.89 -32.69
C PRO A 213 -12.28 17.64 -31.18
N ARG A 214 -12.43 16.40 -30.72
CA ARG A 214 -12.26 16.01 -29.30
C ARG A 214 -10.79 15.92 -28.87
N GLY A 215 -9.86 16.05 -29.81
CA GLY A 215 -8.42 16.09 -29.57
C GLY A 215 -7.73 14.72 -29.64
N PRO A 216 -6.50 14.61 -29.09
CA PRO A 216 -5.69 13.40 -29.16
C PRO A 216 -6.38 12.18 -28.55
N TRP A 217 -6.27 11.04 -29.23
CA TRP A 217 -6.83 9.76 -28.82
C TRP A 217 -5.83 8.61 -29.02
N THR A 218 -6.10 7.46 -28.39
CA THR A 218 -5.35 6.22 -28.63
C THR A 218 -6.28 5.07 -29.03
N SER A 219 -5.74 4.06 -29.72
CA SER A 219 -6.55 2.94 -30.22
C SER A 219 -6.91 1.96 -29.10
N GLY A 220 -8.21 1.79 -28.88
CA GLY A 220 -8.80 0.76 -28.03
C GLY A 220 -9.22 -0.46 -28.83
N ASP A 221 -9.05 -1.64 -28.23
CA ASP A 221 -9.52 -2.88 -28.83
C ASP A 221 -11.04 -3.05 -28.67
N LEU A 222 -11.70 -3.49 -29.74
CA LEU A 222 -13.12 -3.84 -29.76
C LEU A 222 -13.35 -5.35 -29.70
N GLN A 223 -12.28 -6.15 -29.67
CA GLN A 223 -12.36 -7.61 -29.63
C GLN A 223 -11.98 -8.14 -28.24
N ALA A 224 -12.64 -9.22 -27.81
CA ALA A 224 -12.31 -9.95 -26.59
C ALA A 224 -12.47 -11.46 -26.78
N ARG A 225 -11.78 -12.25 -25.96
CA ARG A 225 -11.84 -13.72 -25.99
C ARG A 225 -13.11 -14.28 -25.34
N ASN A 226 -13.73 -13.53 -24.43
CA ASN A 226 -14.89 -14.00 -23.68
C ASN A 226 -16.11 -14.00 -24.60
N PHE A 227 -16.85 -15.11 -24.60
CA PHE A 227 -18.11 -15.22 -25.32
C PHE A 227 -19.09 -14.14 -24.85
N TYR A 228 -19.70 -13.47 -25.83
CA TYR A 228 -20.75 -12.49 -25.61
C TYR A 228 -21.80 -12.71 -26.70
N SER A 229 -23.03 -13.01 -26.28
CA SER A 229 -24.12 -13.42 -27.18
C SER A 229 -24.42 -12.38 -28.26
N GLU A 230 -24.32 -11.10 -27.93
CA GLU A 230 -24.54 -9.99 -28.88
C GLU A 230 -23.26 -9.55 -29.59
N GLY A 231 -22.12 -10.18 -29.31
CA GLY A 231 -20.81 -9.83 -29.86
C GLY A 231 -20.50 -10.45 -31.22
N THR A 232 -21.48 -11.09 -31.86
CA THR A 232 -21.29 -11.84 -33.11
C THR A 232 -22.17 -11.25 -34.21
N TYR A 233 -21.63 -10.28 -34.94
CA TYR A 233 -22.33 -9.63 -36.04
C TYR A 233 -21.34 -9.07 -37.07
N PRO A 234 -21.76 -8.97 -38.35
CA PRO A 234 -20.94 -8.35 -39.37
C PRO A 234 -20.94 -6.82 -39.21
N VAL A 235 -19.83 -6.20 -39.58
CA VAL A 235 -19.68 -4.75 -39.70
C VAL A 235 -19.17 -4.38 -41.08
N THR A 236 -19.68 -3.29 -41.64
CA THR A 236 -19.29 -2.80 -42.96
C THR A 236 -18.37 -1.61 -42.80
N CYS A 237 -17.17 -1.68 -43.37
CA CYS A 237 -16.22 -0.58 -43.41
C CYS A 237 -16.72 0.55 -44.33
N PRO A 238 -16.26 1.80 -44.14
CA PRO A 238 -16.49 2.90 -45.08
C PRO A 238 -16.08 2.58 -46.53
N SER A 239 -15.07 1.72 -46.72
CA SER A 239 -14.64 1.23 -48.05
C SER A 239 -15.65 0.29 -48.73
N GLY A 240 -16.71 -0.13 -48.04
CA GLY A 240 -17.67 -1.15 -48.48
C GLY A 240 -17.26 -2.60 -48.15
N ARG A 241 -16.06 -2.81 -47.59
CA ARG A 241 -15.62 -4.14 -47.12
C ARG A 241 -16.50 -4.63 -45.96
N ILE A 242 -16.96 -5.88 -46.03
CA ILE A 242 -17.69 -6.52 -44.92
C ILE A 242 -16.71 -7.34 -44.07
N ILE A 243 -16.68 -7.06 -42.78
CA ILE A 243 -16.01 -7.87 -41.77
C ILE A 243 -17.09 -8.75 -41.14
N ALA A 244 -17.07 -10.05 -41.44
CA ALA A 244 -18.08 -10.99 -40.95
C ALA A 244 -18.14 -11.09 -39.41
N GLY A 245 -17.01 -10.81 -38.75
CA GLY A 245 -16.87 -10.79 -37.31
C GLY A 245 -15.40 -10.64 -36.91
N PRO A 246 -15.11 -10.61 -35.61
CA PRO A 246 -13.75 -10.59 -35.10
C PRO A 246 -13.02 -11.93 -35.37
N GLY A 247 -11.73 -12.01 -35.05
CA GLY A 247 -10.92 -13.21 -35.31
C GLY A 247 -11.52 -14.48 -34.68
N LYS A 248 -11.18 -15.67 -35.20
CA LYS A 248 -11.67 -16.95 -34.63
C LYS A 248 -11.38 -17.02 -33.12
N GLY A 249 -12.41 -17.33 -32.33
CA GLY A 249 -12.31 -17.37 -30.86
C GLY A 249 -12.38 -15.99 -30.18
N MET A 250 -12.72 -14.94 -30.92
CA MET A 250 -12.93 -13.60 -30.42
C MET A 250 -14.36 -13.15 -30.72
N TYR A 251 -14.85 -12.19 -29.92
CA TYR A 251 -16.17 -11.58 -30.00
C TYR A 251 -16.03 -10.07 -29.91
N TRP A 252 -16.97 -9.32 -30.49
CA TRP A 252 -17.05 -7.89 -30.25
C TRP A 252 -17.35 -7.63 -28.77
N ARG A 253 -16.75 -6.60 -28.18
CA ARG A 253 -16.95 -6.23 -26.76
C ARG A 253 -18.28 -5.53 -26.49
N ILE A 254 -18.97 -5.14 -27.56
CA ILE A 254 -20.16 -4.29 -27.54
C ILE A 254 -21.20 -4.87 -28.48
N SER A 255 -22.47 -4.54 -28.25
CA SER A 255 -23.56 -4.95 -29.15
C SER A 255 -23.49 -4.20 -30.48
N LYS A 256 -24.23 -4.71 -31.48
CA LYS A 256 -24.35 -4.07 -32.80
C LYS A 256 -24.91 -2.65 -32.70
N GLU A 257 -25.89 -2.46 -31.83
CA GLU A 257 -26.56 -1.18 -31.59
C GLU A 257 -25.56 -0.17 -31.02
N LYS A 258 -24.78 -0.59 -30.01
CA LYS A 258 -23.76 0.27 -29.41
C LYS A 258 -22.62 0.56 -30.37
N PHE A 259 -22.24 -0.40 -31.20
CA PHE A 259 -21.26 -0.17 -32.27
C PHE A 259 -21.74 0.91 -33.24
N ALA A 260 -22.99 0.80 -33.73
CA ALA A 260 -23.57 1.78 -34.64
C ALA A 260 -23.75 3.17 -34.01
N GLU A 261 -24.01 3.24 -32.70
CA GLU A 261 -23.99 4.51 -31.95
C GLU A 261 -22.60 5.14 -31.94
N LEU A 262 -21.57 4.37 -31.58
CA LEU A 262 -20.19 4.85 -31.52
C LEU A 262 -19.65 5.23 -32.91
N ASP A 263 -20.04 4.51 -33.95
CA ASP A 263 -19.65 4.79 -35.33
C ASP A 263 -20.27 6.11 -35.82
N ARG A 264 -21.57 6.34 -35.55
CA ARG A 264 -22.23 7.62 -35.84
C ARG A 264 -21.63 8.79 -35.07
N ASP A 265 -21.18 8.56 -33.84
CA ASP A 265 -20.44 9.54 -33.03
C ASP A 265 -18.96 9.68 -33.44
N GLY A 266 -18.54 9.03 -34.53
CA GLY A 266 -17.17 9.10 -35.06
C GLY A 266 -16.10 8.52 -34.14
N ARG A 267 -16.49 7.68 -33.18
CA ARG A 267 -15.58 7.04 -32.20
C ARG A 267 -14.97 5.75 -32.72
N ILE A 268 -15.43 5.24 -33.86
CA ILE A 268 -14.82 4.10 -34.52
C ILE A 268 -13.77 4.60 -35.52
N TRP A 269 -12.55 4.12 -35.34
CA TRP A 269 -11.45 4.35 -36.26
C TRP A 269 -11.31 3.18 -37.22
N TRP A 270 -11.43 3.47 -38.52
CA TRP A 270 -11.37 2.50 -39.61
C TRP A 270 -10.01 2.45 -40.32
N GLY A 271 -8.99 3.08 -39.75
CA GLY A 271 -7.71 3.28 -40.42
C GLY A 271 -7.73 4.46 -41.40
N PRO A 272 -6.56 4.90 -41.89
CA PRO A 272 -6.46 6.04 -42.81
C PRO A 272 -7.26 5.83 -44.09
N ASP A 273 -7.32 4.59 -44.58
CA ASP A 273 -8.02 4.24 -45.82
C ASP A 273 -9.48 3.77 -45.60
N GLY A 274 -9.97 3.83 -44.36
CA GLY A 274 -11.33 3.39 -44.03
C GLY A 274 -11.59 1.90 -44.25
N ASN A 275 -10.56 1.06 -44.28
CA ASN A 275 -10.64 -0.36 -44.64
C ASN A 275 -10.07 -1.33 -43.58
N ASN A 276 -9.59 -0.81 -42.45
CA ASN A 276 -9.01 -1.61 -41.39
C ASN A 276 -10.07 -2.24 -40.50
N MET A 277 -9.62 -3.19 -39.66
CA MET A 277 -10.42 -3.68 -38.55
C MET A 277 -10.78 -2.51 -37.61
N PRO A 278 -12.05 -2.33 -37.23
CA PRO A 278 -12.47 -1.19 -36.43
C PRO A 278 -11.77 -1.17 -35.07
N ARG A 279 -11.35 0.03 -34.66
CA ARG A 279 -10.76 0.31 -33.35
C ARG A 279 -11.56 1.40 -32.66
N LEU A 280 -11.63 1.35 -31.34
CA LEU A 280 -12.30 2.40 -30.57
C LEU A 280 -11.33 3.56 -30.32
N LYS A 281 -11.71 4.80 -30.63
CA LYS A 281 -10.97 5.99 -30.20
C LYS A 281 -11.17 6.19 -28.71
N ARG A 282 -10.08 6.24 -27.95
CA ARG A 282 -10.08 6.62 -26.53
C ARG A 282 -9.44 7.99 -26.39
N PHE A 283 -10.26 9.02 -26.20
CA PHE A 283 -9.81 10.41 -26.14
C PHE A 283 -9.12 10.71 -24.83
N LEU A 284 -7.99 11.42 -24.90
CA LEU A 284 -7.22 11.82 -23.73
C LEU A 284 -8.07 12.63 -22.74
N SER A 285 -8.93 13.51 -23.26
CA SER A 285 -9.87 14.35 -22.51
C SER A 285 -10.93 13.58 -21.72
N GLU A 286 -11.15 12.31 -22.05
CA GLU A 286 -12.17 11.46 -21.41
C GLU A 286 -11.54 10.39 -20.50
N VAL A 287 -10.21 10.25 -20.51
CA VAL A 287 -9.52 9.35 -19.58
C VAL A 287 -9.32 10.07 -18.25
N LYS A 288 -9.47 9.34 -17.13
CA LYS A 288 -9.08 9.84 -15.80
C LYS A 288 -7.69 10.48 -15.84
N ASP A 289 -7.55 11.62 -15.18
CA ASP A 289 -6.27 12.30 -15.04
C ASP A 289 -5.38 11.52 -14.07
N GLY A 290 -4.34 10.88 -14.60
CA GLY A 290 -3.47 9.97 -13.86
C GLY A 290 -3.75 8.47 -14.06
N ILE A 291 -3.13 7.65 -13.23
CA ILE A 291 -3.14 6.18 -13.27
C ILE A 291 -3.43 5.65 -11.88
N VAL A 292 -4.27 4.62 -11.78
CA VAL A 292 -4.52 3.92 -10.51
C VAL A 292 -3.23 3.19 -10.09
N PRO A 293 -2.76 3.33 -8.83
CA PRO A 293 -1.57 2.64 -8.36
C PRO A 293 -1.63 1.12 -8.57
N GLN A 294 -0.53 0.55 -9.01
CA GLN A 294 -0.37 -0.91 -9.13
C GLN A 294 0.18 -1.48 -7.81
N THR A 295 0.04 -2.79 -7.63
CA THR A 295 0.53 -3.51 -6.44
C THR A 295 1.97 -3.98 -6.56
N LEU A 296 2.64 -3.75 -7.68
CA LEU A 296 4.07 -4.01 -7.85
C LEU A 296 4.80 -2.68 -7.87
N TRP A 297 5.51 -2.36 -6.80
CA TRP A 297 6.28 -1.12 -6.66
C TRP A 297 7.75 -1.42 -6.92
N LEU A 298 8.23 -0.98 -8.08
CA LEU A 298 9.59 -1.20 -8.53
C LEU A 298 10.53 -0.17 -7.89
N HIS A 299 11.78 -0.58 -7.68
CA HIS A 299 12.77 0.25 -6.99
C HIS A 299 13.00 1.62 -7.64
N LYS A 300 12.79 1.72 -8.96
CA LYS A 300 12.95 2.97 -9.72
C LYS A 300 11.90 4.03 -9.39
N ASP A 301 10.74 3.60 -8.86
CA ASP A 301 9.59 4.46 -8.63
C ASP A 301 9.47 4.84 -7.14
N VAL A 302 9.97 3.98 -6.24
CA VAL A 302 9.80 4.12 -4.77
C VAL A 302 11.08 3.85 -3.97
N GLY A 303 12.23 3.89 -4.65
CA GLY A 303 13.53 3.64 -4.07
C GLY A 303 13.76 2.22 -3.55
N HIS A 304 14.95 2.00 -3.01
CA HIS A 304 15.39 0.71 -2.47
C HIS A 304 16.26 0.87 -1.21
N THR A 305 16.61 -0.27 -0.60
CA THR A 305 17.34 -0.32 0.69
C THR A 305 18.69 0.39 0.68
N GLN A 306 19.45 0.30 -0.42
CA GLN A 306 20.76 0.98 -0.53
C GLN A 306 20.61 2.51 -0.62
N GLU A 307 19.60 2.99 -1.35
CA GLU A 307 19.28 4.41 -1.46
C GLU A 307 18.87 4.97 -0.08
N ALA A 308 18.01 4.25 0.65
CA ALA A 308 17.62 4.61 2.01
C ALA A 308 18.82 4.79 2.96
N LYS A 309 19.80 3.88 2.87
CA LYS A 309 21.01 3.97 3.68
C LYS A 309 21.86 5.17 3.28
N LYS A 310 21.92 5.49 1.98
CA LYS A 310 22.65 6.65 1.47
C LYS A 310 21.98 7.96 1.95
N GLU A 311 20.66 8.08 1.82
CA GLU A 311 19.89 9.22 2.32
C GLU A 311 20.13 9.46 3.82
N LEU A 312 20.10 8.40 4.64
CA LEU A 312 20.35 8.51 6.07
C LEU A 312 21.75 9.07 6.39
N LEU A 313 22.78 8.56 5.70
CA LEU A 313 24.16 8.98 5.89
C LEU A 313 24.45 10.39 5.35
N GLU A 314 23.62 10.91 4.45
CA GLU A 314 23.70 12.30 3.97
C GLU A 314 23.03 13.29 4.94
N LEU A 315 22.06 12.83 5.75
CA LEU A 315 21.27 13.68 6.64
C LEU A 315 21.75 13.69 8.09
N VAL A 316 22.38 12.62 8.55
CA VAL A 316 22.77 12.43 9.96
C VAL A 316 24.24 12.05 10.05
N GLU A 317 24.97 12.79 10.88
CA GLU A 317 26.33 12.42 11.27
C GLU A 317 26.27 11.39 12.41
N PHE A 318 27.01 10.28 12.25
CA PHE A 318 27.11 9.23 13.26
C PHE A 318 28.53 9.19 13.82
N GLU A 319 28.67 9.08 15.14
CA GLU A 319 29.97 8.99 15.80
C GLU A 319 30.67 7.67 15.49
N SER A 320 29.92 6.57 15.34
CA SER A 320 30.43 5.26 14.98
C SER A 320 29.54 4.51 13.98
N SER A 321 30.09 3.46 13.37
CA SER A 321 29.33 2.58 12.47
C SER A 321 28.24 1.77 13.19
N ASP A 322 28.39 1.53 14.49
CA ASP A 322 27.43 0.77 15.30
C ASP A 322 26.16 1.59 15.60
N ASP A 323 26.28 2.92 15.54
CA ASP A 323 25.16 3.86 15.74
C ASP A 323 24.28 4.00 14.49
N VAL A 324 24.80 3.62 13.32
CA VAL A 324 24.08 3.74 12.05
C VAL A 324 22.88 2.82 12.06
N PHE A 325 21.69 3.40 11.87
CA PHE A 325 20.47 2.62 11.74
C PHE A 325 20.58 1.65 10.55
N ILE A 326 20.41 0.36 10.82
CA ILE A 326 20.82 -0.71 9.89
C ILE A 326 19.84 -0.86 8.72
N THR A 327 18.55 -0.66 8.95
CA THR A 327 17.49 -0.98 7.97
C THR A 327 16.50 0.17 7.71
N PRO A 328 16.99 1.39 7.35
CA PRO A 328 16.12 2.49 7.00
C PRO A 328 15.28 2.16 5.77
N LYS A 329 14.13 2.81 5.66
CA LYS A 329 13.28 2.79 4.47
C LYS A 329 13.52 4.07 3.68
N PRO A 330 13.50 4.02 2.33
CA PRO A 330 13.75 5.21 1.54
C PRO A 330 12.63 6.23 1.76
N THR A 331 12.97 7.50 1.76
CA THR A 331 11.99 8.59 1.96
C THR A 331 10.92 8.61 0.87
N CYS A 332 11.25 8.15 -0.35
CA CYS A 332 10.34 8.03 -1.48
C CYS A 332 9.52 6.72 -1.50
N ARG A 333 9.64 5.83 -0.50
CA ARG A 333 9.00 4.49 -0.48
C ARG A 333 7.49 4.54 -0.59
N VAL A 334 6.91 5.56 -0.01
CA VAL A 334 5.51 5.89 -0.11
C VAL A 334 5.46 7.28 -0.71
N PRO A 335 5.22 7.42 -2.02
CA PRO A 335 5.11 8.76 -2.58
C PRO A 335 3.90 9.44 -1.92
N ASP A 336 4.14 10.54 -1.20
CA ASP A 336 3.10 11.30 -0.49
C ASP A 336 1.92 11.63 -1.42
N ASP A 337 2.23 11.91 -2.68
CA ASP A 337 1.28 12.18 -3.76
C ASP A 337 0.36 10.98 -4.10
N TRP A 338 0.77 9.73 -3.80
CA TRP A 338 0.02 8.52 -4.16
C TRP A 338 -1.02 8.13 -3.10
N LEU A 339 -0.83 8.50 -1.84
CA LEU A 339 -1.66 8.04 -0.73
C LEU A 339 -2.44 9.14 0.01
N ILE A 340 -1.97 10.40 -0.02
CA ILE A 340 -2.53 11.46 0.83
C ILE A 340 -2.88 12.67 -0.06
N GLY A 341 -4.17 12.82 -0.38
CA GLY A 341 -4.72 13.74 -1.39
C GLY A 341 -4.60 15.24 -1.12
N SER A 342 -3.42 15.77 -0.81
CA SER A 342 -3.28 17.21 -0.59
C SER A 342 -1.89 17.76 -0.90
N ARG A 343 -1.77 18.47 -2.03
CA ARG A 343 -0.73 19.51 -2.24
C ARG A 343 -0.81 20.67 -1.23
N ARG A 344 -1.84 20.71 -0.38
CA ARG A 344 -2.04 21.67 0.73
C ARG A 344 -2.00 21.04 2.12
N GLY A 345 -1.71 19.75 2.24
CA GLY A 345 -1.73 19.02 3.50
C GLY A 345 -0.43 18.28 3.79
N LEU A 346 0.69 18.85 3.32
CA LEU A 346 2.01 18.59 3.92
C LEU A 346 2.03 18.89 5.44
N LEU A 347 1.00 19.59 5.95
CA LEU A 347 0.81 19.93 7.36
C LEU A 347 -0.02 18.91 8.17
N LEU A 348 -0.69 17.93 7.54
CA LEU A 348 -1.58 16.97 8.25
C LEU A 348 -1.27 15.49 7.94
N ALA A 349 -0.34 15.22 7.03
CA ALA A 349 0.11 13.87 6.68
C ALA A 349 1.23 13.31 7.58
N ARG A 350 1.76 14.13 8.50
CA ARG A 350 2.72 13.73 9.55
C ARG A 350 2.04 13.41 10.90
N GLU A 351 0.72 13.25 10.90
CA GLU A 351 -0.05 12.91 12.11
C GLU A 351 0.06 11.41 12.45
N VAL A 352 1.20 11.00 13.01
CA VAL A 352 1.52 9.64 13.48
C VAL A 352 2.17 8.74 12.42
N MET A 353 3.40 9.10 12.01
CA MET A 353 4.36 8.08 11.57
C MET A 353 4.97 7.46 12.83
N LEU A 354 4.34 6.39 13.34
CA LEU A 354 4.88 5.60 14.44
C LEU A 354 5.91 4.64 13.87
N GLU A 355 7.18 5.02 13.88
CA GLU A 355 8.26 4.11 13.57
C GLU A 355 8.42 3.13 14.75
N LEU A 356 7.81 1.95 14.63
CA LEU A 356 7.72 0.93 15.68
C LEU A 356 9.04 0.18 15.94
N LYS A 357 10.18 0.61 15.39
CA LYS A 357 11.39 -0.23 15.35
C LYS A 357 12.31 -0.14 16.56
N ARG A 358 12.24 0.90 17.38
CA ARG A 358 13.10 1.02 18.57
C ARG A 358 12.43 1.86 19.67
N CYS A 359 11.60 1.20 20.46
CA CYS A 359 11.37 1.58 21.85
C CYS A 359 11.45 0.29 22.67
N ILE A 360 12.67 -0.24 22.77
CA ILE A 360 13.10 -1.23 23.76
C ILE A 360 14.12 -0.51 24.63
#